data_AF-A0A1X7SUD3-F1
#
_entry.id   AF-A0A1X7SUD3-F1
#
_cell.length_a   1.000
_cell.length_b   1.000
_cell.length_c   1.000
_cell.angle_alpha   90.00
_cell.angle_beta   90.00
_cell.angle_gamma   90.00
#
_symmetry.space_group_name_H-M   'P 1'
#
loop_
_entity.id
_entity.type
_entity.pdbx_description
1 polymer ?
#
loop_
_entity_poly.entity_id
_entity_poly.type
_entity_poly.pdbx_seq_one_letter_code
_entity_poly.pdbx_strand_id
1 'polypeptide(L)'
;MAISLITAAILLSISEVISQCPPSSGIYLRHNGTCYTNGSYFWDNSVNAANEAISCVLPYLPGTSLTTGQWVRVADPDDDPVDCNSNNASDPFRCTSVTSPNATLNLYLAQGLPAAQEGWYKCCLPTDCSDPSTNIIFANIFRFAEIESFTIADLPSDMTVYPQEYKLNCTKIGHYTYGISINISSTALASYTNCDDRSSNCPGNVL
;
A
#
# COMPACT_ATOMS: atom_id res chain seq x y z
N MET A 1 29.58 24.96 49.33
CA MET A 1 30.35 24.28 48.27
C MET A 1 29.98 22.81 48.37
N ALA A 2 28.89 22.33 47.78
CA ALA A 2 28.53 22.31 46.36
C ALA A 2 29.63 21.66 45.51
N ILE A 3 29.19 20.72 44.66
CA ILE A 3 29.95 19.91 43.69
C ILE A 3 30.44 18.58 44.28
N SER A 4 29.62 17.53 44.15
CA SER A 4 29.98 16.33 43.37
C SER A 4 28.94 15.22 43.57
N LEU A 5 27.72 15.46 43.09
CA LEU A 5 26.67 14.43 42.98
C LEU A 5 25.89 14.53 41.64
N ILE A 6 26.40 15.33 40.69
CA ILE A 6 25.70 15.63 39.41
C ILE A 6 26.36 14.91 38.21
N THR A 7 27.52 14.28 38.35
CA THR A 7 28.19 13.61 37.21
C THR A 7 27.68 12.20 36.88
N ALA A 8 26.62 11.75 37.55
CA ALA A 8 25.83 10.60 37.13
C ALA A 8 24.41 11.00 36.71
N ALA A 9 24.21 12.24 36.25
CA ALA A 9 23.24 12.50 35.20
C ALA A 9 23.74 11.78 33.95
N ILE A 10 23.54 10.46 33.95
CA ILE A 10 23.45 9.65 32.76
C ILE A 10 22.54 10.48 31.86
N LEU A 11 23.15 11.11 30.85
CA LEU A 11 22.46 11.38 29.61
C LEU A 11 21.99 10.01 29.16
N LEU A 12 20.84 9.59 29.67
CA LEU A 12 19.92 8.78 28.91
C LEU A 12 19.53 9.73 27.80
N SER A 13 20.46 9.92 26.85
CA SER A 13 20.10 10.09 25.47
C SER A 13 19.13 8.95 25.28
N ILE A 14 17.86 9.31 25.34
CA ILE A 14 16.78 8.52 24.79
C ILE A 14 17.19 8.44 23.32
N SER A 15 18.08 7.51 23.01
CA SER A 15 17.94 6.68 21.85
C SER A 15 16.60 5.99 22.07
N GLU A 16 15.50 6.75 21.95
CA GLU A 16 14.38 6.22 21.23
C GLU A 16 15.03 5.68 19.98
N VAL A 17 15.03 4.35 19.88
CA VAL A 17 15.35 3.67 18.66
C VAL A 17 14.34 4.26 17.68
N ILE A 18 14.73 5.36 17.05
CA ILE A 18 14.03 5.94 15.92
C ILE A 18 14.08 4.74 14.98
N SER A 19 12.94 4.05 14.87
CA SER A 19 12.70 3.10 13.81
C SER A 19 12.82 3.93 12.54
N GLN A 20 14.07 4.17 12.10
CA GLN A 20 14.45 5.05 11.01
C GLN A 20 14.14 4.31 9.74
N CYS A 21 12.85 4.22 9.44
CA CYS A 21 12.39 3.93 8.10
C CYS A 21 13.08 4.93 7.18
N PRO A 22 13.92 4.47 6.23
CA PRO A 22 14.55 5.39 5.30
C PRO A 22 13.44 6.01 4.44
N PRO A 23 13.34 7.35 4.38
CA PRO A 23 12.36 7.99 3.53
C PRO A 23 12.68 7.68 2.06
N SER A 24 11.67 7.31 1.28
CA SER A 24 11.83 7.06 -0.16
C SER A 24 11.83 8.37 -0.94
N SER A 25 10.89 9.26 -0.61
CA SER A 25 10.66 10.55 -1.28
C SER A 25 10.44 11.62 -0.22
N GLY A 26 11.31 11.71 0.79
CA GLY A 26 11.09 12.59 1.95
C GLY A 26 10.07 12.07 2.96
N ILE A 27 9.24 11.09 2.60
CA ILE A 27 8.27 10.40 3.47
C ILE A 27 8.38 8.88 3.34
N TYR A 28 7.75 8.15 4.26
CA TYR A 28 7.69 6.69 4.23
C TYR A 28 6.33 6.15 4.72
N LEU A 29 6.05 4.89 4.36
CA LEU A 29 4.92 4.14 4.90
C LEU A 29 5.39 3.29 6.07
N ARG A 30 4.54 3.18 7.09
CA ARG A 30 4.75 2.30 8.24
C ARG A 30 3.46 1.57 8.59
N HIS A 31 3.57 0.29 8.88
CA HIS A 31 2.44 -0.53 9.29
C HIS A 31 2.92 -1.60 10.26
N ASN A 32 2.23 -1.74 11.41
CA ASN A 32 2.58 -2.66 12.50
C ASN A 32 4.08 -2.63 12.88
N GLY A 33 4.64 -1.42 12.97
CA GLY A 33 6.05 -1.21 13.31
C GLY A 33 7.05 -1.36 12.14
N THR A 34 6.65 -1.98 11.03
CA THR A 34 7.49 -2.23 9.85
C THR A 34 7.44 -1.07 8.86
N CYS A 35 8.58 -0.79 8.23
CA CYS A 35 8.74 0.25 7.21
C CYS A 35 8.48 -0.31 5.81
N TYR A 36 7.80 0.48 4.98
CA TYR A 36 7.39 0.09 3.64
C TYR A 36 7.84 1.14 2.62
N THR A 37 8.30 0.68 1.47
CA THR A 37 8.72 1.53 0.35
C THR A 37 7.50 2.03 -0.43
N ASN A 38 7.75 2.97 -1.35
CA ASN A 38 6.72 3.41 -2.28
C ASN A 38 6.16 2.22 -3.09
N GLY A 39 4.84 2.18 -3.30
CA GLY A 39 4.18 1.11 -4.05
C GLY A 39 3.94 -0.17 -3.25
N SER A 40 3.84 -0.08 -1.92
CA SER A 40 3.63 -1.25 -1.06
C SER A 40 2.18 -1.69 -0.98
N TYR A 41 1.96 -2.97 -0.68
CA TYR A 41 0.65 -3.62 -0.67
C TYR A 41 0.19 -3.96 0.75
N PHE A 42 -1.09 -3.70 1.03
CA PHE A 42 -1.70 -3.90 2.35
C PHE A 42 -3.02 -4.67 2.21
N TRP A 43 -3.15 -5.75 2.96
CA TRP A 43 -4.40 -6.50 2.99
C TRP A 43 -5.42 -5.75 3.83
N ASP A 44 -6.65 -5.59 3.33
CA ASP A 44 -7.71 -4.84 3.99
C ASP A 44 -7.94 -5.30 5.45
N ASN A 45 -7.90 -6.61 5.68
CA ASN A 45 -8.09 -7.20 6.99
C ASN A 45 -6.91 -6.99 7.95
N SER A 46 -5.75 -6.53 7.47
CA SER A 46 -4.65 -6.09 8.33
C SER A 46 -4.67 -4.59 8.60
N VAL A 47 -5.59 -3.82 8.02
CA VAL A 47 -5.68 -2.36 8.19
C VAL A 47 -7.06 -1.93 8.71
N ASN A 48 -7.69 -2.79 9.52
CA ASN A 48 -9.10 -2.69 9.92
C ASN A 48 -9.34 -2.02 11.28
N ALA A 49 -8.29 -1.39 11.85
CA ALA A 49 -8.37 -0.73 13.14
C ALA A 49 -7.36 0.42 13.25
N ALA A 50 -7.60 1.35 14.16
CA ALA A 50 -6.75 2.53 14.34
C ALA A 50 -5.30 2.20 14.73
N ASN A 51 -5.09 1.12 15.51
CA ASN A 51 -3.78 0.60 15.88
C ASN A 51 -3.12 -0.26 14.78
N GLU A 52 -3.85 -0.56 13.71
CA GLU A 52 -3.42 -1.34 12.55
C GLU A 52 -3.37 -0.47 11.27
N ALA A 53 -3.45 0.84 11.42
CA ALA A 53 -3.46 1.76 10.30
C ALA A 53 -2.19 1.68 9.44
N ILE A 54 -2.33 2.09 8.18
CA ILE A 54 -1.22 2.48 7.33
C ILE A 54 -0.83 3.90 7.74
N SER A 55 0.35 4.06 8.32
CA SER A 55 0.89 5.36 8.68
C SER A 55 1.72 5.91 7.54
N CYS A 56 1.32 7.04 6.97
CA CYS A 56 2.16 7.85 6.12
C CYS A 56 2.89 8.88 7.00
N VAL A 57 4.22 8.84 7.00
CA VAL A 57 5.03 9.57 7.99
C VAL A 57 6.02 10.47 7.29
N LEU A 58 6.01 11.74 7.70
CA LEU A 58 7.08 12.69 7.47
C LEU A 58 8.06 12.60 8.65
N PRO A 59 9.32 12.16 8.43
CA PRO A 59 10.33 12.13 9.47
C PRO A 59 10.57 13.52 10.05
N TYR A 60 10.94 13.59 11.32
CA TYR A 60 11.22 14.84 12.01
C TYR A 60 12.21 15.70 11.22
N LEU A 61 11.73 16.87 10.78
CA LEU A 61 12.55 17.96 10.26
C LEU A 61 12.20 19.21 11.09
N PRO A 62 13.19 19.92 11.68
CA PRO A 62 12.92 21.12 12.45
C PRO A 62 12.10 22.14 11.64
N GLY A 63 10.93 22.51 12.13
CA GLY A 63 10.03 23.45 11.46
C GLY A 63 9.02 22.82 10.50
N THR A 64 9.00 21.50 10.32
CA THR A 64 7.93 20.82 9.58
C THR A 64 6.88 20.28 10.56
N SER A 65 5.61 20.52 10.23
CA SER A 65 4.46 19.97 10.95
C SER A 65 3.37 19.65 9.93
N LEU A 66 2.44 18.78 10.29
CA LEU A 66 1.31 18.49 9.43
C LEU A 66 0.44 19.74 9.28
N THR A 67 0.21 20.17 8.03
CA THR A 67 -0.67 21.31 7.72
C THR A 67 -1.98 20.83 7.12
N THR A 68 -1.95 20.29 5.91
CA THR A 68 -3.13 19.86 5.13
C THR A 68 -2.98 18.47 4.49
N GLY A 69 -1.99 17.69 4.94
CA GLY A 69 -1.70 16.36 4.40
C GLY A 69 -2.93 15.46 4.20
N GLN A 70 -2.88 14.62 3.17
CA GLN A 70 -4.08 13.98 2.64
C GLN A 70 -3.81 12.59 2.07
N TRP A 71 -4.81 11.72 2.17
CA TRP A 71 -4.90 10.48 1.40
C TRP A 71 -5.88 10.68 0.24
N VAL A 72 -5.53 10.19 -0.94
CA VAL A 72 -6.30 10.32 -2.17
C VAL A 72 -6.41 8.97 -2.88
N ARG A 73 -7.57 8.71 -3.49
CA ARG A 73 -7.80 7.53 -4.34
C ARG A 73 -7.26 7.80 -5.75
N VAL A 74 -6.36 6.95 -6.23
CA VAL A 74 -5.72 7.15 -7.55
C VAL A 74 -6.62 6.73 -8.71
N ALA A 75 -7.53 5.79 -8.49
CA ALA A 75 -8.44 5.30 -9.51
C ALA A 75 -9.63 6.23 -9.79
N ASP A 76 -9.80 7.29 -9.00
CA ASP A 76 -10.82 8.29 -9.21
C ASP A 76 -10.32 9.30 -10.27
N PRO A 77 -11.06 9.56 -11.37
CA PRO A 77 -10.65 10.53 -12.38
C PRO A 77 -10.38 11.93 -11.83
N ASP A 78 -11.00 12.30 -10.70
CA ASP A 78 -10.81 13.59 -10.05
C ASP A 78 -9.76 13.52 -8.92
N ASP A 79 -9.12 12.37 -8.71
CA ASP A 79 -8.17 12.14 -7.61
C ASP A 79 -8.80 12.58 -6.27
N ASP A 80 -10.03 12.11 -6.04
CA ASP A 80 -10.82 12.58 -4.91
C ASP A 80 -10.17 12.20 -3.56
N PRO A 81 -10.14 13.15 -2.61
CA PRO A 81 -9.75 12.88 -1.24
C PRO A 81 -10.51 11.71 -0.62
N VAL A 82 -9.81 10.90 0.16
CA VAL A 82 -10.47 9.92 1.04
C VAL A 82 -11.28 10.68 2.09
N ASP A 83 -12.59 10.41 2.20
CA ASP A 83 -13.43 10.98 3.25
C ASP A 83 -13.21 10.25 4.57
N CYS A 84 -12.21 10.71 5.31
CA CYS A 84 -11.81 10.19 6.63
C CYS A 84 -12.90 10.26 7.71
N ASN A 85 -13.99 11.02 7.48
CA ASN A 85 -15.06 11.23 8.45
C ASN A 85 -16.39 10.60 8.02
N SER A 86 -16.43 9.95 6.87
CA SER A 86 -17.63 9.29 6.36
C SER A 86 -18.17 8.28 7.38
N ASN A 87 -19.47 8.37 7.66
CA ASN A 87 -20.20 7.34 8.40
C ASN A 87 -20.90 6.35 7.44
N ASN A 88 -20.59 6.41 6.14
CA ASN A 88 -21.20 5.59 5.12
C ASN A 88 -20.42 4.28 4.95
N ALA A 89 -21.10 3.15 4.86
CA ALA A 89 -20.47 1.87 4.52
C ALA A 89 -19.81 1.89 3.12
N SER A 90 -20.28 2.75 2.22
CA SER A 90 -19.67 2.97 0.92
C SER A 90 -18.36 3.73 0.96
N ASP A 91 -18.01 4.41 2.06
CA ASP A 91 -16.66 4.94 2.29
C ASP A 91 -16.24 4.59 3.73
N PRO A 92 -15.65 3.39 3.93
CA PRO A 92 -15.36 2.85 5.25
C PRO A 92 -14.08 3.42 5.86
N PHE A 93 -13.39 4.33 5.16
CA PHE A 93 -12.08 4.80 5.57
C PHE A 93 -12.18 5.78 6.73
N ARG A 94 -11.20 5.69 7.62
CA ARG A 94 -10.99 6.59 8.74
C ARG A 94 -9.53 7.01 8.75
N CYS A 95 -9.31 8.22 9.23
CA CYS A 95 -7.97 8.75 9.37
C CYS A 95 -7.75 9.34 10.76
N THR A 96 -6.51 9.29 11.21
CA THR A 96 -6.05 10.08 12.36
C THR A 96 -4.77 10.78 11.98
N SER A 97 -4.50 11.90 12.64
CA SER A 97 -3.31 12.69 12.38
C SER A 97 -2.54 12.99 13.65
N VAL A 98 -1.21 13.03 13.51
CA VAL A 98 -0.29 13.51 14.53
C VAL A 98 0.52 14.63 13.90
N THR A 99 0.54 15.81 14.53
CA THR A 99 1.14 17.02 13.95
C THR A 99 2.65 17.10 14.16
N SER A 100 3.17 16.55 15.27
CA SER A 100 4.56 16.67 15.73
C SER A 100 4.85 15.59 16.81
N PRO A 101 6.10 15.10 16.98
CA PRO A 101 7.33 15.46 16.26
C PRO A 101 7.45 14.84 14.86
N ASN A 102 6.84 13.67 14.64
CA ASN A 102 6.76 13.06 13.32
C ASN A 102 5.35 13.27 12.77
N ALA A 103 5.21 14.19 11.83
CA ALA A 103 3.92 14.43 11.18
C ALA A 103 3.45 13.14 10.51
N THR A 104 2.31 12.61 10.98
CA THR A 104 1.80 11.30 10.58
C THR A 104 0.35 11.42 10.19
N LEU A 105 0.00 10.84 9.05
CA LEU A 105 -1.38 10.66 8.60
C LEU A 105 -1.68 9.17 8.48
N ASN A 106 -2.55 8.69 9.34
CA ASN A 106 -2.95 7.29 9.39
C ASN A 106 -4.20 7.06 8.53
N LEU A 107 -4.27 5.91 7.87
CA LEU A 107 -5.42 5.42 7.13
C LEU A 107 -5.79 4.02 7.59
N TYR A 108 -7.05 3.80 7.96
CA TYR A 108 -7.56 2.48 8.34
C TYR A 108 -9.04 2.34 7.95
N LEU A 109 -9.52 1.11 7.96
CA LEU A 109 -10.89 0.75 7.63
C LEU A 109 -11.70 0.57 8.92
N ALA A 110 -12.86 1.22 9.04
CA ALA A 110 -13.81 0.95 10.12
C ALA A 110 -14.78 -0.19 9.79
N GLN A 111 -14.88 -0.57 8.52
CA GLN A 111 -15.74 -1.61 7.97
C GLN A 111 -15.02 -2.29 6.81
N GLY A 112 -15.56 -3.40 6.28
CA GLY A 112 -14.95 -4.09 5.14
C GLY A 112 -14.80 -3.18 3.92
N LEU A 113 -13.72 -3.37 3.16
CA LEU A 113 -13.45 -2.58 1.96
C LEU A 113 -14.51 -2.88 0.88
N PRO A 114 -15.17 -1.89 0.24
CA PRO A 114 -15.99 -2.11 -0.96
C PRO A 114 -15.14 -2.38 -2.20
N ALA A 115 -15.60 -3.23 -3.12
CA ALA A 115 -14.82 -3.61 -4.31
C ALA A 115 -14.47 -2.41 -5.20
N ALA A 116 -15.37 -1.43 -5.27
CA ALA A 116 -15.16 -0.19 -6.00
C ALA A 116 -14.07 0.71 -5.40
N GLN A 117 -13.60 0.41 -4.19
CA GLN A 117 -12.56 1.15 -3.48
C GLN A 117 -11.28 0.34 -3.31
N GLU A 118 -11.18 -0.81 -3.97
CA GLU A 118 -9.93 -1.56 -4.01
C GLU A 118 -8.90 -0.85 -4.89
N GLY A 119 -7.61 -0.98 -4.55
CA GLY A 119 -6.51 -0.56 -5.41
C GLY A 119 -5.61 0.53 -4.80
N TRP A 120 -5.18 1.47 -5.65
CA TRP A 120 -4.11 2.42 -5.33
C TRP A 120 -4.59 3.68 -4.63
N TYR A 121 -3.84 4.03 -3.59
CA TYR A 121 -3.97 5.25 -2.79
C TYR A 121 -2.64 5.99 -2.80
N LYS A 122 -2.71 7.32 -2.82
CA LYS A 122 -1.54 8.18 -2.64
C LYS A 122 -1.68 9.00 -1.36
N CYS A 123 -0.60 9.10 -0.60
CA CYS A 123 -0.48 10.00 0.55
C CYS A 123 0.41 11.19 0.18
N CYS A 124 -0.02 12.38 0.58
CA CYS A 124 0.69 13.63 0.39
C CYS A 124 0.99 14.29 1.74
N LEU A 125 2.26 14.66 1.96
CA LEU A 125 2.74 15.32 3.18
C LEU A 125 3.88 16.32 2.90
N PRO A 126 3.98 17.41 3.68
CA PRO A 126 3.09 17.80 4.80
C PRO A 126 1.76 18.44 4.37
N THR A 127 1.66 18.85 3.10
CA THR A 127 0.53 19.50 2.46
C THR A 127 -0.28 18.51 1.62
N ASP A 128 -1.49 18.91 1.21
CA ASP A 128 -2.38 18.14 0.34
C ASP A 128 -1.76 17.85 -1.04
N CYS A 129 -2.41 16.96 -1.79
CA CYS A 129 -1.93 16.50 -3.10
C CYS A 129 -2.05 17.54 -4.23
N SER A 130 -2.69 18.68 -4.00
CA SER A 130 -2.76 19.76 -5.00
C SER A 130 -1.46 20.56 -5.04
N ASP A 131 -0.66 20.51 -3.96
CA ASP A 131 0.64 21.16 -3.89
C ASP A 131 1.69 20.34 -4.67
N PRO A 132 2.25 20.87 -5.77
CA PRO A 132 3.24 20.15 -6.59
C PRO A 132 4.58 19.92 -5.87
N SER A 133 4.80 20.59 -4.73
CA SER A 133 6.02 20.43 -3.92
C SER A 133 5.85 19.46 -2.74
N THR A 134 4.63 18.93 -2.54
CA THR A 134 4.37 17.93 -1.49
C THR A 134 5.09 16.62 -1.81
N ASN A 135 5.47 15.88 -0.77
CA ASN A 135 6.02 14.55 -0.95
C ASN A 135 4.88 13.56 -1.17
N ILE A 136 5.08 12.59 -2.06
CA ILE A 136 4.05 11.61 -2.45
C ILE A 136 4.57 10.19 -2.23
N ILE A 137 3.71 9.33 -1.67
CA ILE A 137 3.95 7.89 -1.56
C ILE A 137 2.67 7.11 -1.82
N PHE A 138 2.80 5.97 -2.50
CA PHE A 138 1.69 5.12 -2.92
C PHE A 138 1.58 3.85 -2.07
N ALA A 139 0.35 3.47 -1.78
CA ALA A 139 -0.04 2.22 -1.13
C ALA A 139 -1.18 1.58 -1.92
N ASN A 140 -1.14 0.28 -2.11
CA ASN A 140 -2.28 -0.49 -2.62
C ASN A 140 -2.97 -1.18 -1.44
N ILE A 141 -4.30 -1.08 -1.38
CA ILE A 141 -5.12 -1.78 -0.39
C ILE A 141 -6.04 -2.75 -1.12
N PHE A 142 -5.93 -4.04 -0.79
CA PHE A 142 -6.62 -5.13 -1.50
C PHE A 142 -7.41 -6.03 -0.54
N ARG A 143 -8.51 -6.64 -1.01
CA ARG A 143 -9.27 -7.64 -0.25
C ARG A 143 -8.88 -9.08 -0.57
N PHE A 144 -8.56 -9.35 -1.85
CA PHE A 144 -8.33 -10.70 -2.41
C PHE A 144 -7.04 -10.72 -3.24
N ALA A 145 -6.93 -11.65 -4.18
CA ALA A 145 -5.88 -11.63 -5.19
C ALA A 145 -6.22 -10.63 -6.30
N GLU A 146 -5.24 -9.87 -6.73
CA GLU A 146 -5.35 -8.94 -7.87
C GLU A 146 -4.39 -9.36 -8.98
N ILE A 147 -4.68 -8.89 -10.20
CA ILE A 147 -3.77 -9.04 -11.33
C ILE A 147 -3.00 -7.74 -11.49
N GLU A 148 -1.69 -7.78 -11.29
CA GLU A 148 -0.82 -6.63 -11.47
C GLU A 148 -0.56 -6.38 -12.95
N SER A 149 -0.25 -7.42 -13.71
CA SER A 149 0.09 -7.29 -15.12
C SER A 149 -0.11 -8.57 -15.91
N PHE A 150 -0.26 -8.39 -17.23
CA PHE A 150 -0.12 -9.44 -18.22
C PHE A 150 1.03 -9.10 -19.14
N THR A 151 1.82 -10.10 -19.51
CA THR A 151 2.85 -9.95 -20.54
C THR A 151 2.73 -11.10 -21.53
N ILE A 152 2.86 -10.78 -22.80
CA ILE A 152 2.91 -11.77 -23.87
C ILE A 152 4.38 -12.02 -24.16
N ALA A 153 4.77 -13.29 -24.15
CA ALA A 153 6.08 -13.77 -24.59
C ALA A 153 5.89 -14.68 -25.81
N ASP A 154 6.98 -14.87 -26.55
CA ASP A 154 7.06 -15.80 -27.68
C ASP A 154 6.00 -15.55 -28.78
N LEU A 155 5.56 -14.29 -28.96
CA LEU A 155 4.65 -13.94 -30.04
C LEU A 155 5.36 -14.08 -31.41
N PRO A 156 4.82 -14.86 -32.36
CA PRO A 156 5.43 -15.03 -33.67
C PRO A 156 5.54 -13.70 -34.41
N SER A 157 6.72 -13.39 -34.95
CA SER A 157 6.92 -12.19 -35.77
C SER A 157 6.11 -12.25 -37.08
N ASP A 158 5.91 -13.45 -37.62
CA ASP A 158 5.05 -13.70 -38.76
C ASP A 158 3.71 -14.32 -38.30
N MET A 159 2.68 -13.47 -38.21
CA MET A 159 1.33 -13.85 -37.81
C MET A 159 0.49 -14.40 -38.98
N THR A 160 1.11 -14.80 -40.08
CA THR A 160 0.40 -15.37 -41.25
C THR A 160 0.51 -16.88 -41.35
N VAL A 161 1.44 -17.50 -40.63
CA VAL A 161 1.67 -18.96 -40.61
C VAL A 161 0.94 -19.60 -39.42
N TYR A 162 0.26 -20.72 -39.67
CA TYR A 162 -0.48 -21.47 -38.65
C TYR A 162 0.14 -22.87 -38.44
N PRO A 163 0.08 -23.43 -37.22
CA PRO A 163 -0.48 -22.84 -35.99
C PRO A 163 0.40 -21.76 -35.37
N GLN A 164 -0.23 -20.80 -34.68
CA GLN A 164 0.47 -19.80 -33.86
C GLN A 164 0.46 -20.23 -32.40
N GLU A 165 1.62 -20.17 -31.78
CA GLU A 165 1.80 -20.40 -30.34
C GLU A 165 2.34 -19.11 -29.72
N TYR A 166 1.85 -18.75 -28.54
CA TYR A 166 2.35 -17.63 -27.76
C TYR A 166 2.17 -17.96 -26.27
N LYS A 167 2.97 -17.32 -25.43
CA LYS A 167 2.90 -17.50 -23.98
C LYS A 167 2.30 -16.26 -23.33
N LEU A 168 1.21 -16.44 -22.60
CA LEU A 168 0.66 -15.39 -21.73
C LEU A 168 1.18 -15.59 -20.31
N ASN A 169 2.03 -14.68 -19.84
CA ASN A 169 2.41 -14.61 -18.43
C ASN A 169 1.49 -13.64 -17.70
N CYS A 170 1.11 -14.01 -16.48
CA CYS A 170 0.29 -13.19 -15.60
C CYS A 170 1.02 -13.02 -14.28
N THR A 171 1.16 -11.77 -13.83
CA THR A 171 1.67 -11.46 -12.50
C THR A 171 0.49 -11.21 -11.58
N LYS A 172 0.32 -12.10 -10.61
CA LYS A 172 -0.67 -11.99 -9.55
C LYS A 172 -0.02 -11.43 -8.29
N ILE A 173 -0.78 -10.61 -7.58
CA ILE A 173 -0.43 -10.01 -6.30
C ILE A 173 -1.60 -10.19 -5.31
N GLY A 174 -1.44 -9.72 -4.07
CA GLY A 174 -2.50 -9.75 -3.06
C GLY A 174 -2.61 -11.08 -2.30
N HIS A 175 -3.83 -11.50 -1.98
CA HIS A 175 -4.09 -12.61 -1.05
C HIS A 175 -3.51 -13.96 -1.53
N TYR A 176 -2.88 -14.71 -0.62
CA TYR A 176 -2.13 -15.94 -0.95
C TYR A 176 -3.02 -17.12 -1.39
N THR A 177 -4.29 -17.18 -0.95
CA THR A 177 -5.28 -18.15 -1.49
C THR A 177 -6.14 -17.54 -2.57
N TYR A 178 -6.30 -18.26 -3.68
CA TYR A 178 -7.03 -17.78 -4.85
C TYR A 178 -7.48 -18.94 -5.76
N GLY A 179 -8.36 -18.61 -6.71
CA GLY A 179 -8.60 -19.42 -7.90
C GLY A 179 -8.26 -18.59 -9.12
N ILE A 180 -7.84 -19.24 -10.20
CA ILE A 180 -7.57 -18.57 -11.48
C ILE A 180 -8.25 -19.36 -12.59
N SER A 181 -8.99 -18.65 -13.44
CA SER A 181 -9.58 -19.22 -14.64
C SER A 181 -9.33 -18.30 -15.83
N ILE A 182 -8.75 -18.83 -16.89
CA ILE A 182 -8.57 -18.15 -18.17
C ILE A 182 -9.48 -18.85 -19.16
N ASN A 183 -10.40 -18.10 -19.75
CA ASN A 183 -11.39 -18.61 -20.69
C ASN A 183 -11.32 -17.81 -21.99
N ILE A 184 -11.45 -18.48 -23.13
CA ILE A 184 -11.81 -17.83 -24.39
C ILE A 184 -13.29 -18.11 -24.61
N SER A 185 -14.11 -17.06 -24.55
CA SER A 185 -15.56 -17.19 -24.56
C SER A 185 -16.03 -18.14 -23.45
N SER A 186 -16.70 -19.25 -23.79
CA SER A 186 -17.16 -20.27 -22.84
C SER A 186 -16.16 -21.41 -22.61
N THR A 187 -15.01 -21.41 -23.29
CA THR A 187 -14.04 -22.51 -23.22
C THR A 187 -12.92 -22.16 -22.26
N ALA A 188 -12.78 -22.95 -21.18
CA ALA A 188 -11.68 -22.81 -20.25
C ALA A 188 -10.36 -23.30 -20.88
N LEU A 189 -9.36 -22.42 -20.92
CA LEU A 189 -7.98 -22.76 -21.27
C LEU A 189 -7.23 -23.30 -20.06
N ALA A 190 -7.38 -22.61 -18.92
CA ALA A 190 -6.85 -23.02 -17.64
C ALA A 190 -7.86 -22.70 -16.55
N SER A 191 -8.03 -23.61 -15.60
CA SER A 191 -8.89 -23.41 -14.44
C SER A 191 -8.31 -24.14 -13.24
N TYR A 192 -7.79 -23.37 -12.29
CA TYR A 192 -7.24 -23.87 -11.05
C TYR A 192 -8.04 -23.30 -9.88
N THR A 193 -8.42 -24.19 -8.97
CA THR A 193 -9.13 -23.83 -7.73
C THR A 193 -8.24 -24.18 -6.54
N ASN A 194 -8.42 -23.47 -5.43
CA ASN A 194 -7.69 -23.70 -4.19
C ASN A 194 -6.16 -23.54 -4.31
N CYS A 195 -5.71 -22.56 -5.09
CA CYS A 195 -4.31 -22.16 -5.11
C CYS A 195 -3.91 -21.57 -3.75
N ASP A 196 -2.72 -21.89 -3.26
CA ASP A 196 -2.15 -21.33 -2.02
C ASP A 196 -0.63 -21.14 -2.17
N ASP A 197 -0.19 -19.90 -2.36
CA ASP A 197 1.23 -19.56 -2.58
C ASP A 197 2.14 -19.89 -1.38
N ARG A 198 1.57 -20.21 -0.21
CA ARG A 198 2.35 -20.58 0.99
C ARG A 198 2.78 -22.05 0.97
N SER A 199 2.00 -22.91 0.32
CA SER A 199 2.23 -24.37 0.31
C SER A 199 2.57 -24.91 -1.06
N SER A 200 1.95 -24.37 -2.12
CA SER A 200 2.18 -24.81 -3.50
C SER A 200 1.66 -23.77 -4.48
N ASN A 201 2.55 -23.27 -5.33
CA ASN A 201 2.14 -22.39 -6.42
C ASN A 201 1.25 -23.17 -7.39
N CYS A 202 0.14 -22.58 -7.80
CA CYS A 202 -0.68 -23.16 -8.85
C CYS A 202 0.14 -23.32 -10.15
N PRO A 203 -0.13 -24.36 -10.98
CA PRO A 203 0.67 -24.62 -12.17
C PRO A 203 0.68 -23.40 -13.10
N GLY A 204 1.87 -22.83 -13.33
CA GLY A 204 2.06 -21.62 -14.15
C GLY A 204 2.13 -21.86 -15.65
N ASN A 205 1.83 -23.07 -16.13
CA ASN A 205 1.78 -23.37 -17.56
C ASN A 205 0.32 -23.48 -17.99
N VAL A 206 -0.11 -22.51 -18.79
CA VAL A 206 -1.31 -22.60 -19.62
C VAL A 206 -0.84 -23.25 -20.93
N LEU A 207 -1.44 -24.39 -21.30
CA LEU A 207 -1.24 -25.03 -22.61
C LEU A 207 -2.01 -24.28 -23.68
#